data_AF-A0A952HRE3-F1
#
_entry.id   AF-A0A952HRE3-F1
#
_cell.length_a   1.000
_cell.length_b   1.000
_cell.length_c   1.000
_cell.angle_alpha   90.00
_cell.angle_beta   90.00
_cell.angle_gamma   90.00
#
_symmetry.space_group_name_H-M   'P 1'
#
loop_
_entity.id
_entity.type
_entity.pdbx_description
1 polymer ?
#
loop_
_entity_poly.entity_id
_entity_poly.type
_entity_poly.pdbx_seq_one_letter_code
_entity_poly.pdbx_strand_id
1 'polypeptide(L)'
;GYWPHAALYIGTPKQREELEISVNHSILEKWTSGISTMEALKDGVKLRPLVETLEVDACVVLRPMLSKQGIRTGIERIVKHEGKRYNFDFDFFRSDCLVCTEVVYRAFDGVEGLEFVLSERAGRKSVSAEDFLDMALEGELLHVVAMYGYPLKSSEILTGERARELLAESYKS
;
A
#
# COMPACT_ATOMS: atom_id res chain seq x y z
N GLY A 1 -3.44 6.21 14.85
CA GLY A 1 -2.63 5.00 14.99
C GLY A 1 -1.15 5.28 14.97
N TYR A 2 -0.35 4.33 15.46
CA TYR A 2 1.11 4.32 15.29
C TYR A 2 1.51 4.21 13.80
N TRP A 3 0.63 3.60 12.99
CA TRP A 3 0.81 3.40 11.55
C TRP A 3 -0.11 4.35 10.77
N PRO A 4 0.33 5.58 10.42
CA PRO A 4 -0.55 6.60 9.83
C PRO A 4 -0.65 6.57 8.31
N HIS A 5 0.19 5.78 7.62
CA HIS A 5 0.37 5.88 6.17
C HIS A 5 0.47 4.51 5.50
N ALA A 6 0.09 4.45 4.23
CA ALA A 6 0.22 3.28 3.38
C ALA A 6 0.78 3.69 2.01
N ALA A 7 1.67 2.84 1.47
CA ALA A 7 2.22 2.98 0.14
C ALA A 7 2.17 1.62 -0.58
N LEU A 8 2.10 1.63 -1.91
CA LEU A 8 2.05 0.42 -2.71
C LEU A 8 3.37 0.19 -3.43
N TYR A 9 4.00 -0.95 -3.18
CA TYR A 9 5.11 -1.43 -4.02
C TYR A 9 4.57 -1.97 -5.35
N ILE A 10 5.02 -1.38 -6.46
CA ILE A 10 4.57 -1.71 -7.82
C ILE A 10 5.59 -2.55 -8.61
N GLY A 11 6.67 -3.01 -7.96
CA GLY A 11 7.72 -3.81 -8.58
C GLY A 11 8.86 -2.98 -9.19
N THR A 12 10.01 -3.61 -9.38
CA THR A 12 11.13 -3.15 -10.24
C THR A 12 10.78 -3.28 -11.73
N PRO A 13 11.53 -2.65 -12.66
CA PRO A 13 11.30 -2.84 -14.10
C PRO A 13 11.22 -4.31 -14.51
N LYS A 14 12.15 -5.14 -14.03
CA LYS A 14 12.20 -6.56 -14.31
C LYS A 14 10.94 -7.30 -13.83
N GLN A 15 10.49 -7.04 -12.60
CA GLN A 15 9.27 -7.67 -12.08
C GLN A 15 8.02 -7.25 -12.85
N ARG A 16 7.98 -6.01 -13.34
CA ARG A 16 6.84 -5.48 -14.11
C ARG A 16 6.80 -6.05 -15.52
N GLU A 17 7.97 -6.30 -16.12
CA GLU A 17 8.10 -7.06 -17.36
C GLU A 17 7.68 -8.52 -17.19
N GLU A 18 8.13 -9.19 -16.12
CA GLU A 18 7.75 -10.57 -15.80
C GLU A 18 6.24 -10.74 -15.50
N LEU A 19 5.59 -9.68 -15.01
CA LEU A 19 4.14 -9.61 -14.80
C LEU A 19 3.39 -9.15 -16.06
N GLU A 20 4.10 -8.79 -17.14
CA GLU A 20 3.56 -8.29 -18.40
C GLU A 20 2.62 -7.08 -18.22
N ILE A 21 2.95 -6.18 -17.28
CA ILE A 21 2.10 -5.03 -16.93
C ILE A 21 1.96 -4.09 -18.14
N SER A 22 0.73 -3.81 -18.52
CA SER A 22 0.41 -2.88 -19.61
C SER A 22 -0.04 -1.52 -19.07
N VAL A 23 0.65 -0.46 -19.48
CA VAL A 23 0.36 0.93 -19.10
C VAL A 23 0.30 1.82 -20.33
N ASN A 24 -0.34 2.99 -20.21
CA ASN A 24 -0.35 3.98 -21.28
C ASN A 24 1.02 4.66 -21.43
N HIS A 25 1.19 5.42 -22.51
CA HIS A 25 2.47 6.07 -22.83
C HIS A 25 2.95 7.06 -21.75
N SER A 26 2.05 7.87 -21.19
CA SER A 26 2.42 8.88 -20.17
C SER A 26 2.91 8.26 -18.87
N ILE A 27 2.37 7.09 -18.50
CA ILE A 27 2.84 6.32 -17.36
C ILE A 27 4.18 5.67 -17.70
N LEU A 28 4.34 5.11 -18.90
CA LEU A 28 5.57 4.45 -19.34
C LEU A 28 6.79 5.38 -19.26
N GLU A 29 6.65 6.66 -19.62
CA GLU A 29 7.71 7.66 -19.52
C GLU A 29 8.21 7.87 -18.07
N LYS A 30 7.31 7.72 -17.09
CA LYS A 30 7.61 7.84 -15.65
C LYS A 30 8.05 6.51 -15.04
N TRP A 31 7.82 5.39 -15.72
CA TRP A 31 8.01 4.01 -15.28
C TRP A 31 9.47 3.55 -15.34
N THR A 32 10.39 4.39 -14.86
CA THR A 32 11.83 4.20 -14.98
C THR A 32 12.41 3.23 -13.94
N SER A 33 13.72 3.00 -13.98
CA SER A 33 14.42 2.05 -13.10
C SER A 33 14.44 2.43 -11.63
N GLY A 34 14.45 3.73 -11.32
CA GLY A 34 14.48 4.23 -9.95
C GLY A 34 13.11 4.18 -9.26
N ILE A 35 12.02 3.97 -10.00
CA ILE A 35 10.65 3.99 -9.49
C ILE A 35 10.21 2.57 -9.16
N SER A 36 9.66 2.37 -7.96
CA SER A 36 9.05 1.09 -7.58
C SER A 36 7.93 1.20 -6.55
N THR A 37 7.56 2.41 -6.15
CA THR A 37 6.43 2.66 -5.26
C THR A 37 5.42 3.62 -5.89
N MET A 38 4.18 3.51 -5.47
CA MET A 38 3.12 4.47 -5.73
C MET A 38 2.48 4.85 -4.41
N GLU A 39 2.36 6.14 -4.15
CA GLU A 39 1.76 6.66 -2.92
C GLU A 39 1.11 8.02 -3.12
N ALA A 40 0.11 8.31 -2.28
CA ALA A 40 -0.54 9.61 -2.22
C ALA A 40 0.01 10.37 -1.02
N LEU A 41 0.70 11.48 -1.28
CA LEU A 41 1.18 12.45 -0.28
C LEU A 41 0.60 13.82 -0.58
N LYS A 42 0.89 14.83 0.24
CA LYS A 42 0.37 16.21 0.08
C LYS A 42 0.56 16.81 -1.32
N ASP A 43 1.57 16.37 -2.07
CA ASP A 43 1.90 16.80 -3.43
C ASP A 43 1.24 15.95 -4.52
N GLY A 44 0.33 15.04 -4.16
CA GLY A 44 -0.48 14.23 -5.06
C GLY A 44 -0.13 12.74 -5.04
N VAL A 45 -0.82 12.01 -5.92
CA VAL A 45 -0.59 10.59 -6.18
C VAL A 45 0.55 10.46 -7.17
N LYS A 46 1.68 9.91 -6.73
CA LYS A 46 2.91 9.87 -7.55
C LYS A 46 3.57 8.50 -7.51
N LEU A 47 4.29 8.24 -8.60
CA LEU A 47 5.29 7.20 -8.71
C LEU A 47 6.59 7.67 -8.05
N ARG A 48 7.18 6.86 -7.17
CA ARG A 48 8.34 7.25 -6.36
C ARG A 48 9.42 6.17 -6.27
N PRO A 49 10.66 6.57 -5.95
CA PRO A 49 11.69 5.65 -5.51
C PRO A 49 11.35 5.03 -4.16
N LEU A 50 11.65 3.74 -4.01
CA LEU A 50 11.44 3.03 -2.74
C LEU A 50 12.21 3.67 -1.59
N VAL A 51 13.40 4.23 -1.87
CA VAL A 51 14.25 4.86 -0.85
C VAL A 51 13.59 6.07 -0.21
N GLU A 52 12.78 6.84 -0.95
CA GLU A 52 12.02 7.97 -0.39
C GLU A 52 10.87 7.45 0.47
N THR A 53 10.14 6.43 0.01
CA THR A 53 9.02 5.83 0.75
C THR A 53 9.48 5.16 2.05
N LEU A 54 10.70 4.60 2.08
CA LEU A 54 11.27 3.92 3.26
C LEU A 54 12.14 4.83 4.14
N GLU A 55 12.17 6.14 3.89
CA GLU A 55 12.82 7.12 4.77
C GLU A 55 11.92 7.38 6.02
N VAL A 56 11.73 6.35 6.83
CA VAL A 56 10.84 6.32 8.00
C VAL A 56 11.48 5.59 9.19
N ASP A 57 11.03 5.91 10.40
CA ASP A 57 11.55 5.27 11.63
C ASP A 57 11.07 3.82 11.80
N ALA A 58 9.92 3.48 11.24
CA ALA A 58 9.33 2.15 11.33
C ALA A 58 8.45 1.84 10.11
N CYS A 59 8.40 0.58 9.69
CA CYS A 59 7.50 0.14 8.63
C CYS A 59 7.09 -1.34 8.79
N VAL A 60 5.95 -1.68 8.18
CA VAL A 60 5.45 -3.04 8.06
C VAL A 60 5.26 -3.34 6.58
N VAL A 61 5.77 -4.48 6.13
CA VAL A 61 5.60 -4.95 4.75
C VAL A 61 4.49 -5.98 4.72
N LEU A 62 3.41 -5.65 4.02
CA LEU A 62 2.29 -6.56 3.78
C LEU A 62 2.35 -7.13 2.35
N ARG A 63 1.87 -8.35 2.19
CA ARG A 63 1.71 -9.00 0.87
C ARG A 63 0.31 -9.60 0.74
N PRO A 64 -0.47 -9.20 -0.29
CA PRO A 64 -1.75 -9.82 -0.56
C PRO A 64 -1.57 -11.21 -1.16
N MET A 65 -2.47 -12.13 -0.79
CA MET A 65 -2.51 -13.51 -1.28
C MET A 65 -3.19 -13.58 -2.65
N LEU A 66 -2.59 -12.95 -3.66
CA LEU A 66 -3.13 -12.88 -5.01
C LEU A 66 -2.26 -13.65 -6.01
N SER A 67 -2.88 -14.13 -7.09
CA SER A 67 -2.16 -14.68 -8.22
C SER A 67 -1.33 -13.58 -8.92
N LYS A 68 -0.37 -13.98 -9.77
CA LYS A 68 0.36 -13.02 -10.62
C LYS A 68 -0.58 -12.15 -11.45
N GLN A 69 -1.70 -12.72 -11.92
CA GLN A 69 -2.70 -11.99 -12.69
C GLN A 69 -3.47 -10.99 -11.83
N GLY A 70 -3.80 -11.34 -10.58
CA GLY A 70 -4.40 -10.44 -9.61
C GLY A 70 -3.47 -9.26 -9.27
N ILE A 71 -2.18 -9.54 -9.01
CA ILE A 71 -1.16 -8.51 -8.77
C ILE A 71 -1.05 -7.56 -9.98
N ARG A 72 -0.91 -8.12 -11.20
CA ARG A 72 -0.88 -7.35 -12.44
C ARG A 72 -2.12 -6.45 -12.55
N THR A 73 -3.31 -7.02 -12.38
CA THR A 73 -4.59 -6.30 -12.47
C THR A 73 -4.63 -5.13 -11.50
N GLY A 74 -4.19 -5.32 -10.26
CA GLY A 74 -4.20 -4.25 -9.27
C GLY A 74 -3.22 -3.12 -9.58
N ILE A 75 -2.01 -3.46 -10.05
CA ILE A 75 -1.03 -2.45 -10.48
C ILE A 75 -1.56 -1.68 -11.70
N GLU A 76 -2.09 -2.35 -12.72
CA GLU A 76 -2.66 -1.69 -13.92
C GLU A 76 -3.87 -0.78 -13.58
N ARG A 77 -4.66 -1.14 -12.56
CA ARG A 77 -5.75 -0.29 -12.05
C ARG A 77 -5.21 1.00 -11.44
N ILE A 78 -4.33 0.89 -10.46
CA ILE A 78 -3.95 2.04 -9.63
C ILE A 78 -3.09 3.05 -10.40
N VAL A 79 -2.25 2.61 -11.32
CA VAL A 79 -1.32 3.53 -11.99
C VAL A 79 -2.01 4.53 -12.91
N LYS A 80 -3.27 4.27 -13.30
CA LYS A 80 -4.15 5.23 -13.98
C LYS A 80 -4.52 6.44 -13.12
N HIS A 81 -4.25 6.39 -11.82
CA HIS A 81 -4.49 7.48 -10.86
C HIS A 81 -3.28 8.36 -10.61
N GLU A 82 -2.13 8.08 -11.25
CA GLU A 82 -0.96 8.94 -11.17
C GLU A 82 -1.30 10.37 -11.63
N GLY A 83 -0.78 11.36 -10.92
CA GLY A 83 -1.04 12.78 -11.17
C GLY A 83 -2.32 13.34 -10.54
N LYS A 84 -3.18 12.49 -9.92
CA LYS A 84 -4.31 12.97 -9.13
C LYS A 84 -3.86 13.75 -7.89
N ARG A 85 -4.71 14.66 -7.43
CA ARG A 85 -4.44 15.46 -6.23
C ARG A 85 -4.59 14.61 -4.97
N TYR A 86 -3.96 15.07 -3.89
CA TYR A 86 -4.21 14.52 -2.57
C TYR A 86 -5.61 14.91 -2.08
N ASN A 87 -6.29 13.97 -1.45
CA ASN A 87 -7.61 14.19 -0.87
C ASN A 87 -7.49 14.73 0.56
N PHE A 88 -7.32 16.05 0.70
CA PHE A 88 -7.27 16.73 2.00
C PHE A 88 -8.59 16.65 2.77
N ASP A 89 -9.70 16.44 2.06
CA ASP A 89 -11.01 16.34 2.67
C ASP A 89 -11.24 14.95 3.29
N PHE A 90 -10.49 13.91 2.90
CA PHE A 90 -10.75 12.51 3.23
C PHE A 90 -12.16 12.04 2.79
N ASP A 91 -12.64 12.53 1.64
CA ASP A 91 -13.93 12.11 1.05
C ASP A 91 -13.76 10.98 0.02
N PHE A 92 -14.12 9.75 0.38
CA PHE A 92 -13.98 8.56 -0.49
C PHE A 92 -15.01 8.50 -1.62
N PHE A 93 -16.06 9.34 -1.60
CA PHE A 93 -17.03 9.44 -2.70
C PHE A 93 -16.47 10.25 -3.88
N ARG A 94 -15.38 11.00 -3.66
CA ARG A 94 -14.65 11.70 -4.72
C ARG A 94 -13.58 10.78 -5.29
N SER A 95 -13.51 10.71 -6.61
CA SER A 95 -12.48 9.93 -7.32
C SER A 95 -11.41 10.80 -7.98
N ASP A 96 -11.54 12.13 -7.89
CA ASP A 96 -10.61 13.11 -8.46
C ASP A 96 -9.37 13.37 -7.58
N CYS A 97 -9.43 12.97 -6.31
CA CYS A 97 -8.35 13.02 -5.34
C CYS A 97 -8.30 11.71 -4.53
N LEU A 98 -7.09 11.29 -4.10
CA LEU A 98 -6.92 10.06 -3.32
C LEU A 98 -6.20 10.34 -2.00
N VAL A 99 -6.55 9.61 -0.95
CA VAL A 99 -5.71 9.44 0.25
C VAL A 99 -4.73 8.27 0.10
N CYS A 100 -3.77 8.14 1.02
CA CYS A 100 -2.74 7.10 0.95
C CYS A 100 -3.30 5.67 0.92
N THR A 101 -4.30 5.37 1.76
CA THR A 101 -4.94 4.04 1.80
C THR A 101 -5.82 3.76 0.58
N GLU A 102 -6.34 4.79 -0.10
CA GLU A 102 -7.07 4.63 -1.35
C GLU A 102 -6.18 4.10 -2.49
N VAL A 103 -4.86 4.30 -2.40
CA VAL A 103 -3.92 3.73 -3.38
C VAL A 103 -3.96 2.20 -3.33
N VAL A 104 -3.95 1.62 -2.13
CA VAL A 104 -4.02 0.17 -1.92
C VAL A 104 -5.43 -0.35 -2.16
N TYR A 105 -6.44 0.32 -1.60
CA TYR A 105 -7.84 -0.04 -1.77
C TYR A 105 -8.24 -0.10 -3.24
N ARG A 106 -7.99 0.97 -4.02
CA ARG A 106 -8.36 1.01 -5.45
C ARG A 106 -7.55 0.05 -6.31
N ALA A 107 -6.36 -0.34 -5.87
CA ALA A 107 -5.58 -1.37 -6.56
C ALA A 107 -6.27 -2.73 -6.42
N PHE A 108 -6.59 -3.16 -5.21
CA PHE A 108 -6.86 -4.58 -4.96
C PHE A 108 -8.27 -4.92 -4.48
N ASP A 109 -9.12 -3.95 -4.13
CA ASP A 109 -10.49 -4.24 -3.72
C ASP A 109 -11.25 -4.99 -4.84
N GLY A 110 -11.88 -6.09 -4.47
CA GLY A 110 -12.60 -7.01 -5.35
C GLY A 110 -11.71 -7.83 -6.30
N VAL A 111 -10.38 -7.80 -6.15
CA VAL A 111 -9.48 -8.63 -6.97
C VAL A 111 -9.34 -10.01 -6.34
N GLU A 112 -9.78 -11.05 -7.06
CA GLU A 112 -9.70 -12.47 -6.63
C GLU A 112 -10.26 -12.73 -5.21
N GLY A 113 -11.31 -12.00 -4.83
CA GLY A 113 -11.96 -12.15 -3.52
C GLY A 113 -11.31 -11.37 -2.38
N LEU A 114 -10.25 -10.59 -2.64
CA LEU A 114 -9.73 -9.64 -1.67
C LEU A 114 -10.69 -8.44 -1.55
N GLU A 115 -11.46 -8.41 -0.47
CA GLU A 115 -12.41 -7.34 -0.16
C GLU A 115 -11.97 -6.58 1.09
N PHE A 116 -11.82 -5.27 0.99
CA PHE A 116 -11.52 -4.43 2.15
C PHE A 116 -12.81 -3.94 2.81
N VAL A 117 -12.94 -4.22 4.11
CA VAL A 117 -14.07 -3.75 4.90
C VAL A 117 -13.93 -2.24 5.13
N LEU A 118 -14.81 -1.46 4.49
CA LEU A 118 -14.91 -0.03 4.76
C LEU A 118 -15.57 0.21 6.10
N SER A 119 -14.92 0.98 6.98
CA SER A 119 -15.51 1.41 8.25
C SER A 119 -15.85 2.89 8.24
N GLU A 120 -16.91 3.24 8.98
CA GLU A 120 -17.40 4.61 9.05
C GLU A 120 -16.58 5.42 10.06
N ARG A 121 -15.95 6.50 9.58
CA ARG A 121 -15.16 7.43 10.38
C ARG A 121 -15.56 8.85 10.02
N ALA A 122 -15.96 9.63 11.03
CA ALA A 122 -16.45 10.99 10.84
C ALA A 122 -17.53 11.11 9.75
N GLY A 123 -18.46 10.14 9.68
CA GLY A 123 -19.56 10.13 8.71
C GLY A 123 -19.17 9.71 7.28
N ARG A 124 -17.97 9.15 7.08
CA ARG A 124 -17.46 8.73 5.78
C ARG A 124 -16.90 7.32 5.84
N LYS A 125 -17.16 6.54 4.80
CA LYS A 125 -16.58 5.20 4.64
C LYS A 125 -15.10 5.33 4.25
N SER A 126 -14.23 4.68 4.99
CA SER A 126 -12.78 4.72 4.74
C SER A 126 -12.12 3.40 5.15
N VAL A 127 -10.92 3.17 4.64
CA VAL A 127 -10.00 2.14 5.15
C VAL A 127 -8.80 2.87 5.72
N SER A 128 -8.45 2.58 6.97
CA SER A 128 -7.24 3.10 7.62
C SER A 128 -6.04 2.18 7.34
N ALA A 129 -4.82 2.66 7.59
CA ALA A 129 -3.64 1.79 7.50
C ALA A 129 -3.68 0.68 8.57
N GLU A 130 -4.26 0.95 9.74
CA GLU A 130 -4.47 -0.05 10.80
C GLU A 130 -5.48 -1.12 10.38
N ASP A 131 -6.48 -0.79 9.56
CA ASP A 131 -7.44 -1.79 9.06
C ASP A 131 -6.74 -2.85 8.18
N PHE A 132 -5.71 -2.45 7.40
CA PHE A 132 -4.92 -3.41 6.63
C PHE A 132 -4.07 -4.33 7.52
N LEU A 133 -3.56 -3.78 8.62
CA LEU A 133 -2.75 -4.51 9.58
C LEU A 133 -3.62 -5.48 10.40
N ASP A 134 -4.83 -5.08 10.79
CA ASP A 134 -5.83 -5.94 11.44
C ASP A 134 -6.17 -7.14 10.54
N MET A 135 -6.48 -6.89 9.27
CA MET A 135 -6.72 -7.94 8.28
C MET A 135 -5.51 -8.87 8.10
N ALA A 136 -4.28 -8.35 8.17
CA ALA A 136 -3.06 -9.17 8.09
C ALA A 136 -2.84 -10.03 9.35
N LEU A 137 -3.27 -9.54 10.52
CA LEU A 137 -3.24 -10.28 11.79
C LEU A 137 -4.35 -11.32 11.91
N GLU A 138 -5.43 -11.21 11.14
CA GLU A 138 -6.42 -12.27 10.96
C GLU A 138 -5.86 -13.37 10.02
N GLY A 139 -5.16 -12.97 8.95
CA GLY A 139 -4.24 -13.83 8.20
C GLY A 139 -4.85 -14.59 7.01
N GLU A 140 -6.05 -14.25 6.57
CA GLU A 140 -6.72 -14.98 5.47
C GLU A 140 -6.39 -14.43 4.07
N LEU A 141 -6.12 -13.13 3.94
CA LEU A 141 -5.97 -12.47 2.62
C LEU A 141 -4.73 -11.56 2.51
N LEU A 142 -4.13 -11.19 3.64
CA LEU A 142 -2.90 -10.40 3.73
C LEU A 142 -1.90 -11.08 4.67
N HIS A 143 -0.63 -11.15 4.25
CA HIS A 143 0.47 -11.66 5.06
C HIS A 143 1.40 -10.54 5.51
N VAL A 144 1.80 -10.60 6.78
CA VAL A 144 2.93 -9.83 7.29
C VAL A 144 4.23 -10.49 6.80
N VAL A 145 4.97 -9.78 5.95
CA VAL A 145 6.25 -10.26 5.39
C VAL A 145 7.41 -9.87 6.29
N ALA A 146 7.45 -8.60 6.67
CA ALA A 146 8.53 -8.03 7.45
C ALA A 146 8.05 -6.85 8.29
N MET A 147 8.80 -6.57 9.34
CA MET A 147 8.61 -5.42 10.22
C MET A 147 9.97 -4.83 10.59
N TYR A 148 10.05 -3.51 10.65
CA TYR A 148 11.25 -2.77 11.04
C TYR A 148 10.90 -1.62 11.99
N GLY A 149 11.80 -1.31 12.92
CA GLY A 149 11.77 -0.07 13.69
C GLY A 149 10.78 -0.03 14.86
N TYR A 150 10.15 -1.15 15.24
CA TYR A 150 9.29 -1.25 16.43
C TYR A 150 9.86 -2.24 17.45
N PRO A 151 9.79 -1.97 18.78
CA PRO A 151 9.64 -0.62 19.34
C PRO A 151 10.77 0.30 18.84
N LEU A 152 10.53 1.62 18.84
CA LEU A 152 11.46 2.62 18.28
C LEU A 152 12.91 2.33 18.68
N LYS A 153 13.82 2.39 17.70
CA LYS A 153 15.28 2.10 17.76
C LYS A 153 15.71 0.65 17.52
N SER A 154 14.80 -0.26 17.17
CA SER A 154 15.22 -1.56 16.61
C SER A 154 15.83 -1.37 15.22
N SER A 155 17.08 -1.82 15.02
CA SER A 155 17.74 -1.84 13.71
C SER A 155 17.60 -3.17 12.97
N GLU A 156 16.85 -4.12 13.54
CA GLU A 156 16.63 -5.44 12.95
C GLU A 156 15.37 -5.45 12.08
N ILE A 157 15.47 -6.11 10.92
CA ILE A 157 14.30 -6.46 10.12
C ILE A 157 13.84 -7.83 10.57
N LEU A 158 12.66 -7.88 11.17
CA LEU A 158 12.02 -9.13 11.58
C LEU A 158 11.11 -9.63 10.47
N THR A 159 11.01 -10.95 10.33
CA THR A 159 10.20 -11.61 9.28
C THR A 159 9.42 -12.78 9.87
N GLY A 160 8.38 -13.23 9.16
CA GLY A 160 7.61 -14.41 9.54
C GLY A 160 6.83 -14.21 10.84
N GLU A 161 6.72 -15.27 11.65
CA GLU A 161 5.92 -15.28 12.89
C GLU A 161 6.32 -14.17 13.86
N ARG A 162 7.63 -13.95 14.04
CA ARG A 162 8.15 -12.87 14.89
C ARG A 162 7.68 -11.48 14.47
N ALA A 163 7.58 -11.21 13.17
CA ALA A 163 7.06 -9.93 12.68
C ALA A 163 5.56 -9.79 12.97
N ARG A 164 4.80 -10.89 12.89
CA ARG A 164 3.36 -10.92 13.20
C ARG A 164 3.11 -10.70 14.70
N GLU A 165 3.86 -11.38 15.56
CA GLU A 165 3.78 -11.21 17.02
C GLU A 165 4.04 -9.76 17.43
N LEU A 166 5.13 -9.19 16.90
CA LEU A 166 5.53 -7.83 17.21
C LEU A 166 4.55 -6.78 16.65
N LEU A 167 3.97 -7.04 15.47
CA LEU A 167 2.89 -6.20 14.94
C LEU A 167 1.71 -6.19 15.91
N ALA A 168 1.29 -7.34 16.43
CA ALA A 168 0.19 -7.43 17.38
C ALA A 168 0.49 -6.70 18.71
N GLU A 169 1.76 -6.62 19.12
CA GLU A 169 2.18 -5.82 20.26
C GLU A 169 2.12 -4.31 20.01
N SER A 170 2.27 -3.85 18.76
CA SER A 170 2.20 -2.43 18.39
C SER A 170 0.84 -1.77 18.61
N TYR A 171 -0.20 -2.56 18.84
CA TYR A 171 -1.55 -2.09 19.17
C TYR A 171 -1.80 -1.91 20.67
N LYS A 172 -0.91 -2.43 21.53
CA LYS A 172 -1.06 -2.41 22.99
C LYS A 172 -0.37 -1.22 23.66
N SER A 173 0.38 -0.44 22.88
CA SER A 173 1.20 0.70 23.34
C SER A 173 0.50 2.04 23.20
#